data_AF-A0A8H6XV58-F1
#
_entry.id   AF-A0A8H6XV58-F1
#
_cell.length_a   1.000
_cell.length_b   1.000
_cell.length_c   1.000
_cell.angle_alpha   90.00
_cell.angle_beta   90.00
_cell.angle_gamma   90.00
#
_symmetry.space_group_name_H-M   'P 1'
#
loop_
_entity.id
_entity.type
_entity.pdbx_description
1 polymer ?
#
loop_
_entity_poly.entity_id
_entity_poly.type
_entity_poly.pdbx_seq_one_letter_code
_entity_poly.pdbx_strand_id
1 'polypeptide(L)'
;MSSPVPEYIASNPSSFVPTHPFDKTAGADAILRSSDGADFYVHRTILSLVSPVFETMFSLPQAESSPAVPIIDLQEGPAVLLSGHIPNVETLDELREVIEVLMKYDMQCQIPVAIQHLEKHYSSRPLAVYAIASRHQWKDVAVAAARGSLKHPLRVLLEDSPPELEGVTAVAYHNLLQYHSRCGEAARLTTTSLKWFLWPATLDNCGCSRVSPGVIFFDNVYHNVPVWFSRYLTDTRDVLTISPGSNIYEIRPFYTALGEGKCNSCRQFNLISFATSQLPAQLKAEIDKIELKF
;
A
#
# COMPACT_ATOMS: atom_id res chain seq x y z
N MET A 1 70.43 34.05 -3.48
CA MET A 1 70.34 32.58 -3.38
C MET A 1 68.90 32.23 -3.04
N SER A 2 68.07 32.06 -4.07
CA SER A 2 66.67 31.67 -3.93
C SER A 2 66.52 30.32 -4.61
N SER A 3 66.29 29.28 -3.80
CA SER A 3 66.02 27.92 -4.28
C SER A 3 64.64 27.85 -4.94
N PRO A 4 64.46 27.05 -6.00
CA PRO A 4 63.16 26.82 -6.61
C PRO A 4 62.36 25.80 -5.78
N VAL A 5 61.05 26.07 -5.65
CA VAL A 5 60.06 25.14 -5.08
C VAL A 5 59.68 24.14 -6.17
N PRO A 6 59.65 22.82 -5.91
CA PRO A 6 59.24 21.85 -6.92
C PRO A 6 57.72 21.84 -7.11
N GLU A 7 57.28 22.00 -8.36
CA GLU A 7 55.89 21.80 -8.79
C GLU A 7 55.46 20.37 -8.52
N TYR A 8 54.45 20.22 -7.66
CA TYR A 8 53.78 18.96 -7.38
C TYR A 8 52.77 18.71 -8.50
N ILE A 9 53.09 17.80 -9.42
CA ILE A 9 52.15 17.30 -10.44
C ILE A 9 51.09 16.48 -9.69
N ALA A 10 49.93 17.09 -9.44
CA ALA A 10 48.76 16.37 -9.00
C ALA A 10 48.24 15.52 -10.16
N SER A 11 48.47 14.21 -10.08
CA SER A 11 47.84 13.21 -10.92
C SER A 11 46.32 13.33 -10.80
N ASN A 12 45.68 13.63 -11.93
CA ASN A 12 44.22 13.71 -12.04
C ASN A 12 43.63 12.34 -11.69
N PRO A 13 42.78 12.19 -10.65
CA PRO A 13 42.15 10.92 -10.36
C PRO A 13 41.22 10.57 -11.52
N SER A 14 41.50 9.47 -12.20
CA SER A 14 40.63 8.91 -13.22
C SER A 14 39.22 8.80 -12.66
N SER A 15 38.31 9.63 -13.16
CA SER A 15 36.88 9.53 -12.87
C SER A 15 36.45 8.15 -13.35
N PHE A 16 36.21 7.23 -12.42
CA PHE A 16 35.60 5.95 -12.71
C PHE A 16 34.16 6.23 -13.11
N VAL A 17 33.93 6.49 -14.41
CA VAL A 17 32.59 6.56 -14.98
C VAL A 17 32.09 5.12 -14.96
N PRO A 18 31.04 4.79 -14.19
CA PRO A 18 30.48 3.45 -14.21
C PRO A 18 30.06 3.14 -15.64
N THR A 19 30.69 2.16 -16.27
CA THR A 19 30.33 1.76 -17.63
C THR A 19 29.03 0.99 -17.58
N HIS A 20 27.98 1.57 -18.16
CA HIS A 20 26.68 0.94 -18.23
C HIS A 20 26.70 -0.10 -19.36
N PRO A 21 25.97 -1.24 -19.24
CA PRO A 21 25.99 -2.30 -20.27
C PRO A 21 25.59 -1.83 -21.69
N PHE A 22 24.98 -0.65 -21.82
CA PHE A 22 24.56 -0.03 -23.08
C PHE A 22 25.51 1.07 -23.60
N ASP A 23 26.74 1.15 -23.07
CA ASP A 23 27.78 2.08 -23.58
C ASP A 23 28.48 1.55 -24.85
N LYS A 24 28.15 0.33 -25.29
CA LYS A 24 28.78 -0.31 -26.45
C LYS A 24 28.03 0.04 -27.73
N THR A 25 28.72 0.69 -28.66
CA THR A 25 28.19 1.07 -29.98
C THR A 25 28.05 -0.11 -30.96
N ALA A 26 28.72 -1.23 -30.69
CA ALA A 26 28.80 -2.34 -31.63
C ALA A 26 27.44 -3.03 -31.84
N GLY A 27 26.85 -2.84 -33.02
CA GLY A 27 25.60 -3.46 -33.44
C GLY A 27 24.34 -2.69 -33.07
N ALA A 28 24.45 -1.58 -32.33
CA ALA A 28 23.31 -0.74 -31.98
C ALA A 28 22.75 -0.03 -33.23
N ASP A 29 21.42 0.01 -33.33
CA ASP A 29 20.68 0.58 -34.46
C ASP A 29 19.66 1.65 -34.01
N ALA A 30 19.71 2.03 -32.74
CA ALA A 30 19.08 3.23 -32.16
C ALA A 30 19.86 3.73 -30.93
N ILE A 31 19.69 5.01 -30.60
CA ILE A 31 20.25 5.65 -29.41
C ILE A 31 19.09 6.21 -28.60
N LEU A 32 18.99 5.85 -27.32
CA LEU A 32 18.14 6.54 -26.36
C LEU A 32 18.98 7.60 -25.67
N ARG A 33 18.57 8.87 -25.70
CA ARG A 33 19.25 9.96 -25.00
C ARG A 33 18.42 10.39 -23.81
N SER A 34 18.95 10.28 -22.60
CA SER A 34 18.26 10.79 -21.40
C SER A 34 18.33 12.31 -21.31
N SER A 35 17.49 12.88 -20.45
CA SER A 35 17.39 14.32 -20.23
C SER A 35 18.67 14.98 -19.67
N ASP A 36 19.55 14.21 -19.03
CA ASP A 36 20.88 14.64 -18.60
C ASP A 36 21.95 14.56 -19.72
N GLY A 37 21.55 14.13 -20.92
CA GLY A 37 22.41 14.05 -22.11
C GLY A 37 23.21 12.76 -22.23
N ALA A 38 22.99 11.77 -21.36
CA ALA A 38 23.62 10.47 -21.52
C ALA A 38 23.00 9.68 -22.69
N ASP A 39 23.88 9.10 -23.52
CA ASP A 39 23.50 8.31 -24.70
C ASP A 39 23.58 6.81 -24.38
N PHE A 40 22.49 6.09 -24.63
CA PHE A 40 22.38 4.65 -24.45
C PHE A 40 22.19 3.97 -25.80
N TYR A 41 23.14 3.13 -26.18
CA TYR A 41 23.15 2.43 -27.46
C TYR A 41 22.34 1.14 -27.35
N VAL A 42 21.27 1.04 -28.14
CA VAL A 42 20.26 -0.02 -28.01
C VAL A 42 19.94 -0.68 -29.36
N HIS A 43 19.22 -1.79 -29.29
CA HIS A 43 18.68 -2.47 -30.46
C HIS A 43 17.17 -2.22 -30.59
N ARG A 44 16.73 -1.70 -31.73
CA ARG A 44 15.32 -1.48 -32.08
C ARG A 44 14.49 -2.73 -31.84
N THR A 45 15.01 -3.90 -32.23
CA THR A 45 14.34 -5.19 -32.03
C THR A 45 13.99 -5.44 -30.56
N ILE A 46 14.90 -5.15 -29.62
CA ILE A 46 14.64 -5.35 -28.19
C ILE A 46 13.57 -4.37 -27.71
N LEU A 47 13.70 -3.09 -28.09
CA LEU A 47 12.73 -2.05 -27.72
C LEU A 47 11.32 -2.35 -28.26
N SER A 48 11.21 -2.80 -29.51
CA SER A 48 9.93 -3.21 -30.11
C SER A 48 9.31 -4.42 -29.39
N LEU A 49 10.13 -5.36 -28.90
CA LEU A 49 9.64 -6.52 -28.15
C LEU A 49 9.07 -6.16 -26.78
N VAL A 50 9.66 -5.14 -26.12
CA VAL A 50 9.22 -4.73 -24.78
C VAL A 50 8.15 -3.64 -24.80
N SER A 51 7.98 -2.92 -25.91
CA SER A 51 7.09 -1.77 -26.03
C SER A 51 6.49 -1.65 -27.44
N PRO A 52 5.16 -1.75 -27.56
CA PRO A 52 4.44 -1.48 -28.81
C PRO A 52 4.60 -0.04 -29.32
N VAL A 53 4.87 0.91 -28.42
CA VAL A 53 5.13 2.32 -28.78
C VAL A 53 6.40 2.43 -29.62
N PHE A 54 7.46 1.73 -29.21
CA PHE A 54 8.70 1.69 -29.98
C PHE A 54 8.54 0.91 -31.28
N GLU A 55 7.81 -0.21 -31.28
CA GLU A 55 7.49 -0.94 -32.52
C GLU A 55 6.80 -0.02 -33.54
N THR A 56 5.78 0.71 -33.09
CA THR A 56 5.06 1.67 -33.94
C THR A 56 5.99 2.79 -34.40
N MET A 57 6.74 3.41 -33.49
CA MET A 57 7.67 4.51 -33.81
C MET A 57 8.69 4.11 -34.87
N PHE A 58 9.25 2.90 -34.80
CA PHE A 58 10.21 2.41 -35.78
C PHE A 58 9.60 1.98 -37.11
N SER A 59 8.29 1.72 -37.16
CA SER A 59 7.56 1.38 -38.39
C SER A 59 7.18 2.59 -39.24
N LEU A 60 7.21 3.80 -38.65
CA LEU A 60 6.84 5.04 -39.34
C LEU A 60 7.91 5.45 -40.38
N PRO A 61 7.50 6.07 -41.50
CA PRO A 61 8.45 6.59 -42.49
C PRO A 61 9.35 7.66 -41.87
N GLN A 62 10.66 7.45 -41.89
CA GLN A 62 11.64 8.47 -41.49
C GLN A 62 11.92 9.44 -42.63
N ALA A 63 12.14 10.72 -42.31
CA ALA A 63 12.49 11.73 -43.31
C ALA A 63 13.83 11.41 -43.97
N GLU A 64 14.01 11.79 -45.24
CA GLU A 64 15.24 11.47 -46.01
C GLU A 64 16.52 12.09 -45.41
N SER A 65 16.40 13.09 -44.53
CA SER A 65 17.50 13.75 -43.83
C SER A 65 17.81 13.16 -42.44
N SER A 66 17.30 11.97 -42.13
CA SER A 66 17.49 11.34 -40.83
C SER A 66 18.94 10.84 -40.66
N PRO A 67 19.52 10.94 -39.46
CA PRO A 67 20.81 10.31 -39.18
C PRO A 67 20.73 8.78 -39.39
N ALA A 68 21.86 8.17 -39.78
CA ALA A 68 21.94 6.73 -40.03
C ALA A 68 21.51 5.88 -38.82
N VAL A 69 21.69 6.41 -37.61
CA VAL A 69 21.17 5.85 -36.35
C VAL A 69 20.25 6.90 -35.71
N PRO A 70 18.97 6.60 -35.46
CA PRO A 70 18.04 7.54 -34.86
C PRO A 70 18.39 7.78 -33.39
N ILE A 71 18.26 9.03 -32.97
CA ILE A 71 18.37 9.43 -31.57
C ILE A 71 16.95 9.70 -31.08
N ILE A 72 16.60 9.07 -29.96
CA ILE A 72 15.30 9.20 -29.31
C ILE A 72 15.53 9.86 -27.96
N ASP A 73 15.06 11.09 -27.81
CA ASP A 73 15.14 11.80 -26.54
C ASP A 73 14.11 11.23 -25.55
N LEU A 74 14.59 10.81 -24.38
CA LEU A 74 13.81 10.35 -23.24
C LEU A 74 13.81 11.42 -22.17
N GLN A 75 12.62 11.77 -21.69
CA GLN A 75 12.51 12.61 -20.50
C GLN A 75 12.77 11.83 -19.20
N GLU A 76 12.55 10.51 -19.20
CA GLU A 76 12.67 9.66 -18.01
C GLU A 76 13.99 8.87 -17.96
N GLY A 77 14.33 8.35 -16.76
CA GLY A 77 15.46 7.47 -16.54
C GLY A 77 15.34 6.17 -17.35
N PRO A 78 16.35 5.80 -18.17
CA PRO A 78 16.19 4.73 -19.16
C PRO A 78 16.30 3.31 -18.57
N ALA A 79 16.55 3.16 -17.27
CA ALA A 79 16.83 1.88 -16.63
C ALA A 79 15.75 0.81 -16.88
N VAL A 80 14.46 1.18 -16.82
CA VAL A 80 13.33 0.26 -17.04
C VAL A 80 13.25 -0.16 -18.52
N LEU A 81 13.43 0.80 -19.43
CA LEU A 81 13.40 0.58 -20.88
C LEU A 81 14.56 -0.30 -21.35
N LEU A 82 15.74 -0.07 -20.76
CA LEU A 82 16.99 -0.74 -21.12
C LEU A 82 17.04 -2.17 -20.58
N SER A 83 16.63 -2.39 -19.33
CA SER A 83 16.64 -3.72 -18.72
C SER A 83 15.44 -4.58 -19.13
N GLY A 84 14.37 -3.97 -19.63
CA GLY A 84 13.09 -4.64 -19.91
C GLY A 84 12.41 -5.19 -18.65
N HIS A 85 12.91 -4.83 -17.46
CA HIS A 85 12.45 -5.31 -16.17
C HIS A 85 12.36 -4.14 -15.19
N ILE A 86 11.48 -4.26 -14.21
CA ILE A 86 11.43 -3.30 -13.10
C ILE A 86 12.68 -3.49 -12.24
N PRO A 87 13.52 -2.45 -12.02
CA PRO A 87 14.65 -2.54 -11.11
C PRO A 87 14.17 -2.83 -9.68
N ASN A 88 15.07 -3.26 -8.78
CA ASN A 88 14.67 -3.44 -7.39
C ASN A 88 14.37 -2.06 -6.77
N VAL A 89 13.08 -1.73 -6.70
CA VAL A 89 12.60 -0.45 -6.20
C VAL A 89 12.39 -0.54 -4.69
N GLU A 90 13.00 0.38 -3.94
CA GLU A 90 12.88 0.41 -2.47
C GLU A 90 11.80 1.38 -1.99
N THR A 91 11.53 2.45 -2.75
CA THR A 91 10.62 3.52 -2.35
C THR A 91 9.37 3.59 -3.25
N LEU A 92 8.27 4.10 -2.68
CA LEU A 92 7.02 4.25 -3.44
C LEU A 92 7.15 5.33 -4.53
N ASP A 93 7.94 6.37 -4.29
CA ASP A 93 8.18 7.46 -5.23
C ASP A 93 8.90 6.96 -6.50
N GLU A 94 9.97 6.17 -6.33
CA GLU A 94 10.64 5.49 -7.45
C GLU A 94 9.67 4.56 -8.20
N LEU A 95 8.81 3.84 -7.47
CA LEU A 95 7.87 2.90 -8.09
C LEU A 95 6.81 3.63 -8.90
N ARG A 96 6.37 4.81 -8.45
CA ARG A 96 5.47 5.69 -9.20
C ARG A 96 6.12 6.13 -10.51
N GLU A 97 7.36 6.60 -10.48
CA GLU A 97 8.10 7.00 -11.69
C GLU A 97 8.23 5.84 -12.68
N VAL A 98 8.55 4.64 -12.17
CA VAL A 98 8.58 3.42 -12.98
C VAL A 98 7.20 3.15 -13.60
N ILE A 99 6.11 3.21 -12.84
CA ILE A 99 4.75 2.98 -13.36
C ILE A 99 4.41 3.99 -14.47
N GLU A 100 4.77 5.26 -14.31
CA GLU A 100 4.53 6.28 -15.34
C GLU A 100 5.25 5.97 -16.65
N VAL A 101 6.50 5.47 -16.58
CA VAL A 101 7.24 4.95 -17.74
C VAL A 101 6.52 3.75 -18.34
N LEU A 102 6.14 2.75 -17.54
CA LEU A 102 5.46 1.55 -18.04
C LEU A 102 4.17 1.90 -18.80
N MET A 103 3.41 2.87 -18.29
CA MET A 103 2.17 3.32 -18.92
C MET A 103 2.43 4.13 -20.19
N LYS A 104 3.45 5.01 -20.19
CA LYS A 104 3.80 5.83 -21.35
C LYS A 104 4.27 5.01 -22.55
N TYR A 105 5.06 3.95 -22.31
CA TYR A 105 5.59 3.08 -23.35
C TYR A 105 4.77 1.79 -23.55
N ASP A 106 3.58 1.70 -22.96
CA ASP A 106 2.66 0.56 -23.07
C ASP A 106 3.30 -0.80 -22.76
N MET A 107 4.12 -0.85 -21.71
CA MET A 107 4.85 -2.04 -21.28
C MET A 107 3.96 -2.95 -20.39
N GLN A 108 2.82 -3.40 -20.93
CA GLN A 108 1.79 -4.14 -20.21
C GLN A 108 2.32 -5.38 -19.47
N CYS A 109 3.34 -6.04 -20.01
CA CYS A 109 3.94 -7.24 -19.43
C CYS A 109 4.60 -7.01 -18.06
N GLN A 110 4.99 -5.76 -17.74
CA GLN A 110 5.64 -5.41 -16.48
C GLN A 110 4.66 -4.87 -15.43
N ILE A 111 3.43 -4.52 -15.81
CA ILE A 111 2.42 -4.00 -14.87
C ILE A 111 2.15 -4.97 -13.69
N PRO A 112 2.00 -6.29 -13.89
CA PRO A 112 1.82 -7.21 -12.77
C PRO A 112 2.99 -7.20 -11.78
N VAL A 113 4.22 -7.01 -12.28
CA VAL A 113 5.43 -6.90 -11.43
C VAL A 113 5.41 -5.59 -10.63
N ALA A 114 4.95 -4.50 -11.24
CA ALA A 114 4.78 -3.23 -10.53
C ALA A 114 3.73 -3.35 -9.41
N ILE A 115 2.61 -4.02 -9.70
CA ILE A 115 1.56 -4.29 -8.71
C ILE A 115 2.09 -5.12 -7.54
N GLN A 116 2.90 -6.15 -7.78
CA GLN A 116 3.55 -6.92 -6.71
C GLN A 116 4.45 -6.07 -5.81
N HIS A 117 5.11 -5.05 -6.36
CA HIS A 117 5.88 -4.10 -5.55
C HIS A 117 4.96 -3.19 -4.74
N LEU A 118 3.82 -2.74 -5.30
CA LEU A 118 2.82 -1.93 -4.59
C LEU A 118 2.21 -2.66 -3.39
N GLU A 119 2.04 -3.98 -3.45
CA GLU A 119 1.49 -4.80 -2.37
C GLU A 119 2.25 -4.62 -1.05
N LYS A 120 3.57 -4.42 -1.12
CA LYS A 120 4.42 -4.16 0.06
C LYS A 120 4.03 -2.88 0.81
N HIS A 121 3.41 -1.93 0.11
CA HIS A 121 3.04 -0.62 0.64
C HIS A 121 1.56 -0.51 1.05
N TYR A 122 0.74 -1.55 0.87
CA TYR A 122 -0.70 -1.52 1.22
C TYR A 122 -0.96 -1.21 2.70
N SER A 123 -0.07 -1.62 3.60
CA SER A 123 -0.24 -1.35 5.04
C SER A 123 0.42 -0.05 5.50
N SER A 124 1.49 0.40 4.83
CA SER A 124 2.26 1.59 5.24
C SER A 124 1.71 2.88 4.62
N ARG A 125 1.40 2.87 3.32
CA ARG A 125 0.89 4.05 2.58
C ARG A 125 -0.33 3.70 1.70
N PRO A 126 -1.43 3.22 2.30
CA PRO A 126 -2.61 2.77 1.55
C PRO A 126 -3.22 3.86 0.66
N LEU A 127 -3.20 5.13 1.11
CA LEU A 127 -3.81 6.23 0.36
C LEU A 127 -3.06 6.53 -0.94
N ALA A 128 -1.73 6.53 -0.90
CA ALA A 128 -0.89 6.72 -2.08
C ALA A 128 -1.08 5.58 -3.09
N VAL A 129 -1.12 4.33 -2.62
CA VAL A 129 -1.36 3.17 -3.49
C VAL A 129 -2.76 3.17 -4.09
N TYR A 130 -3.78 3.56 -3.30
CA TYR A 130 -5.13 3.74 -3.80
C TYR A 130 -5.21 4.81 -4.90
N ALA A 131 -4.48 5.92 -4.71
CA ALA A 131 -4.43 7.01 -5.67
C ALA A 131 -3.82 6.57 -7.01
N ILE A 132 -2.68 5.87 -6.97
CA ILE A 132 -2.04 5.26 -8.16
C ILE A 132 -3.01 4.29 -8.83
N ALA A 133 -3.58 3.35 -8.09
CA ALA A 133 -4.49 2.35 -8.64
C ALA A 133 -5.75 2.98 -9.28
N SER A 134 -6.28 4.03 -8.66
CA SER A 134 -7.45 4.75 -9.17
C SER A 134 -7.14 5.50 -10.47
N ARG A 135 -5.98 6.14 -10.57
CA ARG A 135 -5.51 6.83 -11.79
C ARG A 135 -5.38 5.86 -12.97
N HIS A 136 -4.88 4.66 -12.72
CA HIS A 136 -4.68 3.63 -13.74
C HIS A 136 -5.85 2.65 -13.89
N GLN A 137 -6.97 2.88 -13.19
CA GLN A 137 -8.17 2.03 -13.21
C GLN A 137 -7.93 0.56 -12.80
N TRP A 138 -6.92 0.31 -11.97
CA TRP A 138 -6.62 -1.01 -11.42
C TRP A 138 -7.53 -1.33 -10.24
N LYS A 139 -8.75 -1.77 -10.55
CA LYS A 139 -9.83 -1.97 -9.56
C LYS A 139 -9.43 -2.89 -8.41
N ASP A 140 -8.79 -4.02 -8.70
CA ASP A 140 -8.42 -5.01 -7.67
C ASP A 140 -7.39 -4.44 -6.69
N VAL A 141 -6.39 -3.70 -7.21
CA VAL A 141 -5.37 -3.01 -6.42
C VAL A 141 -6.00 -1.89 -5.59
N ALA A 142 -6.94 -1.13 -6.16
CA ALA A 142 -7.66 -0.09 -5.45
C ALA A 142 -8.50 -0.65 -4.30
N VAL A 143 -9.19 -1.78 -4.49
CA VAL A 143 -9.92 -2.48 -3.42
C VAL A 143 -8.96 -2.95 -2.33
N ALA A 144 -7.82 -3.55 -2.70
CA ALA A 144 -6.84 -4.03 -1.74
C ALA A 144 -6.22 -2.88 -0.92
N ALA A 145 -5.88 -1.76 -1.56
CA ALA A 145 -5.39 -0.56 -0.90
C ALA A 145 -6.46 0.08 0.00
N ALA A 146 -7.71 0.13 -0.45
CA ALA A 146 -8.83 0.61 0.36
C ALA A 146 -9.04 -0.25 1.61
N ARG A 147 -8.88 -1.58 1.52
CA ARG A 147 -8.87 -2.49 2.67
C ARG A 147 -7.68 -2.22 3.60
N GLY A 148 -6.50 -1.95 3.05
CA GLY A 148 -5.33 -1.51 3.82
C GLY A 148 -5.57 -0.24 4.62
N SER A 149 -6.35 0.70 4.07
CA SER A 149 -6.71 1.96 4.74
C SER A 149 -7.53 1.76 6.02
N LEU A 150 -8.28 0.66 6.13
CA LEU A 150 -9.12 0.37 7.30
C LEU A 150 -8.32 0.18 8.59
N LYS A 151 -7.02 -0.16 8.49
CA LYS A 151 -6.12 -0.28 9.65
C LYS A 151 -5.84 1.05 10.33
N HIS A 152 -6.04 2.15 9.61
CA HIS A 152 -5.70 3.49 10.05
C HIS A 152 -6.97 4.33 10.24
N PRO A 153 -7.01 5.19 11.27
CA PRO A 153 -8.01 6.23 11.38
C PRO A 153 -8.03 7.13 10.15
N LEU A 154 -9.23 7.51 9.67
CA LEU A 154 -9.35 8.47 8.55
C LEU A 154 -8.55 9.74 8.81
N ARG A 155 -8.57 10.27 10.04
CA ARG A 155 -7.80 11.46 10.39
C ARG A 155 -6.30 11.32 10.09
N VAL A 156 -5.69 10.18 10.40
CA VAL A 156 -4.27 9.94 10.17
C VAL A 156 -3.98 9.85 8.67
N LEU A 157 -4.88 9.19 7.91
CA LEU A 157 -4.78 9.12 6.45
C LEU A 157 -4.92 10.49 5.78
N LEU A 158 -5.71 11.41 6.37
CA LEU A 158 -5.93 12.75 5.84
C LEU A 158 -4.80 13.73 6.19
N GLU A 159 -4.03 13.45 7.24
CA GLU A 159 -2.86 14.26 7.63
C GLU A 159 -1.66 13.98 6.71
N ASP A 160 -1.49 12.73 6.27
CA ASP A 160 -0.55 12.36 5.20
C ASP A 160 -1.22 12.70 3.87
N SER A 161 -0.87 13.84 3.26
CA SER A 161 -1.36 14.26 1.94
C SER A 161 -0.33 13.85 0.87
N PRO A 162 -0.33 12.59 0.39
CA PRO A 162 0.66 12.11 -0.56
C PRO A 162 0.54 12.83 -1.90
N PRO A 163 1.66 13.11 -2.60
CA PRO A 163 1.65 13.72 -3.92
C PRO A 163 0.86 12.90 -4.95
N GLU A 164 0.72 11.59 -4.74
CA GLU A 164 -0.02 10.67 -5.62
C GLU A 164 -1.52 10.98 -5.71
N LEU A 165 -2.08 11.72 -4.74
CA LEU A 165 -3.46 12.20 -4.80
C LEU A 165 -3.69 13.21 -5.92
N GLU A 166 -2.63 13.86 -6.41
CA GLU A 166 -2.74 14.78 -7.54
C GLU A 166 -3.20 14.02 -8.80
N GLY A 167 -4.31 14.47 -9.38
CA GLY A 167 -4.95 13.82 -10.53
C GLY A 167 -5.97 12.72 -10.18
N VAL A 168 -6.17 12.38 -8.90
CA VAL A 168 -7.29 11.52 -8.48
C VAL A 168 -8.60 12.29 -8.61
N THR A 169 -9.64 11.63 -9.15
CA THR A 169 -10.95 12.26 -9.25
C THR A 169 -11.56 12.46 -7.86
N ALA A 170 -12.24 13.59 -7.66
CA ALA A 170 -12.96 13.84 -6.40
C ALA A 170 -13.98 12.73 -6.10
N VAL A 171 -14.54 12.09 -7.13
CA VAL A 171 -15.48 10.96 -7.00
C VAL A 171 -14.78 9.72 -6.43
N ALA A 172 -13.62 9.33 -6.98
CA ALA A 172 -12.86 8.19 -6.46
C ALA A 172 -12.45 8.42 -5.00
N TYR A 173 -11.96 9.62 -4.70
CA TYR A 173 -11.61 10.01 -3.33
C TYR A 173 -12.82 9.95 -2.38
N HIS A 174 -13.96 10.49 -2.81
CA HIS A 174 -15.20 10.43 -2.03
C HIS A 174 -15.68 8.99 -1.81
N ASN A 175 -15.56 8.12 -2.81
CA ASN A 175 -15.91 6.71 -2.71
C ASN A 175 -15.05 5.98 -1.66
N LEU A 176 -13.75 6.29 -1.57
CA LEU A 176 -12.88 5.76 -0.52
C LEU A 176 -13.34 6.18 0.88
N LEU A 177 -13.68 7.45 1.07
CA LEU A 177 -14.16 7.96 2.37
C LEU A 177 -15.50 7.32 2.76
N GLN A 178 -16.44 7.20 1.81
CA GLN A 178 -17.70 6.50 2.05
C GLN A 178 -17.48 5.02 2.37
N TYR A 179 -16.57 4.36 1.66
CA TYR A 179 -16.22 2.96 1.91
C TYR A 179 -15.69 2.79 3.34
N HIS A 180 -14.72 3.60 3.75
CA HIS A 180 -14.15 3.55 5.10
C HIS A 180 -15.24 3.78 6.18
N SER A 181 -16.08 4.80 5.99
CA SER A 181 -17.21 5.08 6.90
C SER A 181 -18.20 3.91 7.01
N ARG A 182 -18.57 3.28 5.89
CA ARG A 182 -19.45 2.10 5.88
C ARG A 182 -18.80 0.91 6.59
N CYS A 183 -17.50 0.70 6.43
CA CYS A 183 -16.76 -0.34 7.14
C CYS A 183 -16.71 -0.07 8.65
N GLY A 184 -16.48 1.18 9.06
CA GLY A 184 -16.55 1.59 10.47
C GLY A 184 -17.92 1.32 11.09
N GLU A 185 -18.99 1.62 10.35
CA GLU A 185 -20.36 1.37 10.81
C GLU A 185 -20.65 -0.15 10.94
N ALA A 186 -20.24 -0.96 9.98
CA ALA A 186 -20.40 -2.42 10.10
C ALA A 186 -19.60 -3.01 11.27
N ALA A 187 -18.38 -2.49 11.52
CA ALA A 187 -17.58 -2.88 12.67
C ALA A 187 -18.26 -2.51 14.00
N ARG A 188 -18.84 -1.31 14.06
CA ARG A 188 -19.62 -0.82 15.20
C ARG A 188 -20.86 -1.69 15.46
N LEU A 189 -21.57 -2.07 14.41
CA LEU A 189 -22.75 -2.94 14.52
C LEU A 189 -22.36 -4.36 14.97
N THR A 190 -21.24 -4.89 14.50
CA THR A 190 -20.74 -6.23 14.87
C THR A 190 -20.44 -6.33 16.38
N THR A 191 -19.90 -5.26 16.97
CA THR A 191 -19.60 -5.17 18.40
C THR A 191 -20.83 -4.81 19.25
N THR A 192 -21.85 -4.18 18.66
CA THR A 192 -23.11 -3.86 19.35
C THR A 192 -24.08 -5.05 19.34
N SER A 193 -24.14 -5.80 18.24
CA SER A 193 -25.02 -6.94 18.03
C SER A 193 -24.21 -8.23 17.94
N LEU A 194 -24.04 -8.90 19.06
CA LEU A 194 -23.30 -10.17 19.18
C LEU A 194 -24.11 -11.41 18.72
N LYS A 195 -24.98 -11.28 17.71
CA LYS A 195 -25.91 -12.36 17.27
C LYS A 195 -25.19 -13.60 16.77
N TRP A 196 -23.98 -13.38 16.30
CA TRP A 196 -23.06 -14.38 15.78
C TRP A 196 -22.27 -15.09 16.90
N PHE A 197 -22.27 -14.55 18.12
CA PHE A 197 -21.46 -15.05 19.22
C PHE A 197 -22.24 -16.08 20.04
N LEU A 198 -21.71 -17.31 20.11
CA LEU A 198 -22.27 -18.35 20.96
C LEU A 198 -21.98 -18.01 22.42
N TRP A 199 -23.00 -17.47 23.08
CA TRP A 199 -22.91 -16.94 24.43
C TRP A 199 -22.53 -18.03 25.46
N PRO A 200 -21.34 -17.97 26.07
CA PRO A 200 -20.94 -18.96 27.06
C PRO A 200 -21.53 -18.60 28.43
N ALA A 201 -22.14 -19.59 29.09
CA ALA A 201 -22.70 -19.43 30.44
C ALA A 201 -21.68 -18.95 31.50
N THR A 202 -20.39 -19.10 31.22
CA THR A 202 -19.29 -18.60 32.07
C THR A 202 -19.23 -17.08 32.14
N LEU A 203 -19.83 -16.35 31.17
CA LEU A 203 -19.94 -14.89 31.19
C LEU A 203 -21.13 -14.39 32.02
N ASP A 204 -22.25 -15.12 32.07
CA ASP A 204 -23.47 -14.65 32.76
C ASP A 204 -23.38 -14.65 34.29
N ASN A 205 -22.42 -15.41 34.84
CA ASN A 205 -22.39 -15.71 36.26
C ASN A 205 -20.94 -15.75 36.80
N CYS A 206 -20.13 -14.73 36.46
CA CYS A 206 -18.84 -14.57 37.14
C CYS A 206 -19.12 -14.25 38.63
N GLY A 207 -19.13 -15.28 39.48
CA GLY A 207 -19.37 -15.21 40.94
C GLY A 207 -18.25 -14.51 41.71
N CYS A 208 -17.53 -13.59 41.09
CA CYS A 208 -16.43 -12.87 41.71
C CYS A 208 -16.95 -11.62 42.43
N SER A 209 -16.78 -11.57 43.75
CA SER A 209 -17.17 -10.42 44.58
C SER A 209 -16.37 -9.13 44.26
N ARG A 210 -15.29 -9.24 43.48
CA ARG A 210 -14.39 -8.12 43.13
C ARG A 210 -14.75 -7.44 41.81
N VAL A 211 -15.76 -7.94 41.10
CA VAL A 211 -16.13 -7.43 39.78
C VAL A 211 -17.53 -6.87 39.86
N SER A 212 -17.68 -5.58 39.55
CA SER A 212 -19.00 -4.97 39.48
C SER A 212 -19.82 -5.62 38.35
N PRO A 213 -21.13 -5.84 38.55
CA PRO A 213 -21.99 -6.28 37.48
C PRO A 213 -22.10 -5.18 36.43
N GLY A 214 -21.90 -5.55 35.18
CA GLY A 214 -22.27 -4.80 34.00
C GLY A 214 -23.48 -5.45 33.33
N VAL A 215 -24.11 -4.71 32.42
CA VAL A 215 -25.23 -5.22 31.64
C VAL A 215 -24.95 -4.95 30.18
N ILE A 216 -25.17 -5.95 29.33
CA ILE A 216 -25.26 -5.75 27.90
C ILE A 216 -26.66 -6.13 27.42
N PHE A 217 -27.15 -5.39 26.43
CA PHE A 217 -28.41 -5.70 25.79
C PHE A 217 -28.14 -6.46 24.50
N PHE A 218 -28.66 -7.67 24.39
CA PHE A 218 -28.41 -8.58 23.29
C PHE A 218 -29.62 -9.48 23.01
N ASP A 219 -29.99 -9.63 21.74
CA ASP A 219 -31.15 -10.43 21.28
C ASP A 219 -32.47 -10.15 22.03
N ASN A 220 -32.74 -8.87 22.31
CA ASN A 220 -33.87 -8.40 23.13
C ASN A 220 -33.86 -8.88 24.60
N VAL A 221 -32.72 -9.37 25.08
CA VAL A 221 -32.51 -9.82 26.47
C VAL A 221 -31.35 -9.05 27.09
N TYR A 222 -31.48 -8.74 28.38
CA TYR A 222 -30.37 -8.18 29.15
C TYR A 222 -29.54 -9.31 29.74
N HIS A 223 -28.24 -9.32 29.43
CA HIS A 223 -27.28 -10.25 30.01
C HIS A 223 -26.48 -9.55 31.10
N ASN A 224 -26.38 -10.18 32.26
CA ASN A 224 -25.50 -9.73 33.33
C ASN A 224 -24.09 -10.22 33.03
N VAL A 225 -23.16 -9.31 32.83
CA VAL A 225 -21.76 -9.64 32.53
C VAL A 225 -20.83 -8.97 33.52
N PRO A 226 -19.57 -9.43 33.62
CA PRO A 226 -18.53 -8.64 34.25
C PRO A 226 -18.43 -7.23 33.64
N VAL A 227 -18.36 -6.18 34.48
CA VAL A 227 -18.23 -4.79 34.00
C VAL A 227 -17.04 -4.62 33.05
N TRP A 228 -15.93 -5.30 33.30
CA TRP A 228 -14.73 -5.25 32.45
C TRP A 228 -15.05 -5.71 31.01
N PHE A 229 -15.94 -6.69 30.83
CA PHE A 229 -16.31 -7.20 29.51
C PHE A 229 -17.22 -6.22 28.77
N SER A 230 -18.19 -5.62 29.48
CA SER A 230 -19.05 -4.57 28.89
C SER A 230 -18.24 -3.33 28.48
N ARG A 231 -17.23 -2.94 29.28
CA ARG A 231 -16.31 -1.85 28.96
C ARG A 231 -15.40 -2.21 27.81
N TYR A 232 -14.85 -3.43 27.80
CA TYR A 232 -14.05 -3.94 26.69
C TYR A 232 -14.79 -3.83 25.36
N LEU A 233 -16.03 -4.33 25.27
CA LEU A 233 -16.84 -4.24 24.05
C LEU A 233 -17.11 -2.79 23.64
N THR A 234 -17.42 -1.92 24.61
CA THR A 234 -17.66 -0.49 24.38
C THR A 234 -16.40 0.21 23.84
N ASP A 235 -15.27 0.04 24.50
CA ASP A 235 -14.02 0.68 24.14
C ASP A 235 -13.47 0.12 22.81
N THR A 236 -13.61 -1.19 22.58
CA THR A 236 -13.24 -1.82 21.29
C THR A 236 -14.13 -1.33 20.16
N ARG A 237 -15.44 -1.16 20.39
CA ARG A 237 -16.35 -0.57 19.41
C ARG A 237 -15.90 0.83 19.00
N ASP A 238 -15.53 1.68 19.96
CA ASP A 238 -15.13 3.05 19.68
C ASP A 238 -13.85 3.09 18.82
N VAL A 239 -12.89 2.19 19.10
CA VAL A 239 -11.69 2.01 18.27
C VAL A 239 -12.06 1.51 16.87
N LEU A 240 -12.85 0.44 16.76
CA LEU A 240 -13.20 -0.18 15.48
C LEU A 240 -14.09 0.72 14.59
N THR A 241 -14.84 1.64 15.19
CA THR A 241 -15.61 2.64 14.43
C THR A 241 -14.68 3.57 13.66
N ILE A 242 -13.52 3.88 14.23
CA ILE A 242 -12.53 4.81 13.66
C ILE A 242 -11.53 4.05 12.78
N SER A 243 -11.15 2.83 13.16
CA SER A 243 -10.18 1.99 12.46
C SER A 243 -10.67 0.54 12.40
N PRO A 244 -11.58 0.22 11.47
CA PRO A 244 -12.27 -1.08 11.41
C PRO A 244 -11.34 -2.25 11.06
N GLY A 245 -10.12 -2.00 10.59
CA GLY A 245 -9.10 -3.01 10.32
C GLY A 245 -8.08 -3.19 11.43
N SER A 246 -8.24 -2.54 12.60
CA SER A 246 -7.28 -2.67 13.70
C SER A 246 -7.23 -4.07 14.30
N ASN A 247 -6.02 -4.52 14.66
CA ASN A 247 -5.82 -5.79 15.36
C ASN A 247 -6.37 -5.70 16.79
N ILE A 248 -7.48 -6.40 17.04
CA ILE A 248 -8.23 -6.33 18.32
C ILE A 248 -7.40 -6.74 19.55
N TYR A 249 -6.35 -7.57 19.37
CA TYR A 249 -5.46 -7.98 20.45
C TYR A 249 -4.28 -7.02 20.68
N GLU A 250 -4.08 -6.02 19.81
CA GLU A 250 -3.03 -5.00 19.94
C GLU A 250 -3.56 -3.69 20.52
N ILE A 251 -4.88 -3.52 20.61
CA ILE A 251 -5.50 -2.30 21.11
C ILE A 251 -5.51 -2.27 22.65
N ARG A 252 -5.36 -1.07 23.21
CA ARG A 252 -5.37 -0.83 24.67
C ARG A 252 -6.54 -1.49 25.42
N PRO A 253 -7.79 -1.47 24.91
CA PRO A 253 -8.93 -2.10 25.58
C PRO A 253 -8.72 -3.59 25.91
N PHE A 254 -8.00 -4.33 25.05
CA PHE A 254 -7.74 -5.75 25.27
C PHE A 254 -6.84 -6.00 26.49
N TYR A 255 -5.75 -5.24 26.63
CA TYR A 255 -4.85 -5.37 27.76
C TYR A 255 -5.50 -4.93 29.09
N THR A 256 -6.33 -3.88 29.05
CA THR A 256 -7.13 -3.47 30.22
C THR A 256 -8.07 -4.59 30.66
N ALA A 257 -8.81 -5.18 29.71
CA ALA A 257 -9.73 -6.28 29.96
C ALA A 257 -9.03 -7.54 30.51
N LEU A 258 -7.87 -7.91 29.96
CA LEU A 258 -7.02 -8.99 30.49
C LEU A 258 -6.53 -8.71 31.92
N GLY A 259 -6.24 -7.44 32.23
CA GLY A 259 -5.82 -7.00 33.56
C GLY A 259 -6.92 -7.14 34.61
N GLU A 260 -8.14 -6.73 34.25
CA GLU A 260 -9.32 -6.73 35.13
C GLU A 260 -9.95 -8.13 35.27
N GLY A 261 -9.90 -8.97 34.23
CA GLY A 261 -10.47 -10.32 34.19
C GLY A 261 -9.66 -11.41 34.91
N LYS A 262 -8.75 -11.07 35.82
CA LYS A 262 -7.78 -12.02 36.41
C LYS A 262 -8.34 -13.05 37.39
N CYS A 263 -9.59 -12.93 37.84
CA CYS A 263 -10.15 -13.86 38.81
C CYS A 263 -10.42 -15.25 38.21
N ASN A 264 -10.40 -16.30 39.04
CA ASN A 264 -10.53 -17.69 38.58
C ASN A 264 -11.83 -17.96 37.82
N SER A 265 -12.93 -17.32 38.22
CA SER A 265 -14.24 -17.48 37.55
C SER A 265 -14.26 -16.77 36.19
N CYS A 266 -13.75 -15.55 36.09
CA CYS A 266 -13.74 -14.82 34.82
C CYS A 266 -12.69 -15.36 33.84
N ARG A 267 -11.61 -16.04 34.31
CA ARG A 267 -10.66 -16.79 33.47
C ARG A 267 -11.28 -17.96 32.71
N GLN A 268 -12.44 -18.46 33.12
CA GLN A 268 -13.15 -19.50 32.37
C GLN A 268 -13.61 -19.00 31.01
N PHE A 269 -13.86 -17.70 30.87
CA PHE A 269 -14.03 -17.09 29.57
C PHE A 269 -12.68 -16.82 28.93
N ASN A 270 -12.45 -17.43 27.77
CA ASN A 270 -11.20 -17.24 27.03
C ASN A 270 -11.26 -15.96 26.18
N LEU A 271 -11.01 -14.82 26.83
CA LEU A 271 -10.94 -13.51 26.17
C LEU A 271 -9.92 -13.49 25.02
N ILE A 272 -8.80 -14.22 25.17
CA ILE A 272 -7.78 -14.31 24.12
C ILE A 272 -8.38 -14.94 22.87
N SER A 273 -9.03 -16.11 22.99
CA SER A 273 -9.69 -16.77 21.86
C SER A 273 -10.77 -15.91 21.23
N PHE A 274 -11.56 -15.19 22.03
CA PHE A 274 -12.56 -14.26 21.52
C PHE A 274 -11.92 -13.14 20.69
N ALA A 275 -10.88 -12.48 21.22
CA ALA A 275 -10.22 -11.34 20.61
C ALA A 275 -9.31 -11.69 19.42
N THR A 276 -8.76 -12.91 19.35
CA THR A 276 -7.86 -13.33 18.27
C THR A 276 -8.55 -14.09 17.15
N SER A 277 -9.69 -14.73 17.42
CA SER A 277 -10.34 -15.63 16.46
C SER A 277 -11.77 -15.21 16.16
N GLN A 278 -12.64 -15.15 17.16
CA GLN A 278 -14.08 -15.04 16.92
C GLN A 278 -14.49 -13.65 16.44
N LEU A 279 -14.11 -12.60 17.17
CA LEU A 279 -14.45 -11.22 16.81
C LEU A 279 -13.76 -10.77 15.50
N PRO A 280 -12.46 -11.03 15.27
CA PRO A 280 -11.83 -10.72 13.99
C PRO A 280 -12.45 -11.46 12.78
N ALA A 281 -12.82 -12.74 12.94
CA ALA A 281 -13.45 -13.50 11.87
C ALA A 281 -14.81 -12.92 11.48
N GLN A 282 -15.63 -12.57 12.47
CA GLN A 282 -16.92 -11.93 12.19
C GLN A 282 -16.74 -10.53 11.58
N LEU A 283 -15.83 -9.73 12.12
CA LEU A 283 -15.54 -8.39 11.62
C LEU A 283 -15.11 -8.44 10.15
N LYS A 284 -14.23 -9.39 9.81
CA LYS A 284 -13.84 -9.65 8.43
C LYS A 284 -15.04 -10.02 7.55
N ALA A 285 -15.89 -10.95 8.01
CA ALA A 285 -17.07 -11.37 7.27
C ALA A 285 -18.08 -10.24 7.01
N GLU A 286 -18.27 -9.32 7.95
CA GLU A 286 -19.15 -8.17 7.76
C GLU A 286 -18.52 -7.09 6.87
N ILE A 287 -17.22 -6.81 7.02
CA ILE A 287 -16.50 -5.88 6.16
C ILE A 287 -16.44 -6.39 4.72
N ASP A 288 -16.29 -7.70 4.51
CA ASP A 288 -16.22 -8.32 3.19
C ASP A 288 -17.52 -8.16 2.37
N LYS A 289 -18.66 -7.90 3.03
CA LYS A 289 -19.93 -7.60 2.36
C LYS A 289 -19.99 -6.17 1.80
N ILE A 290 -19.05 -5.30 2.18
CA ILE A 290 -19.03 -3.91 1.77
C ILE A 290 -18.18 -3.77 0.52
N GLU A 291 -18.82 -3.35 -0.56
CA GLU A 291 -18.15 -3.09 -1.82
C GLU A 291 -17.72 -1.62 -1.94
N LEU A 292 -16.50 -1.43 -2.45
CA LEU A 292 -15.98 -0.15 -2.91
C LEU A 292 -16.65 0.22 -4.24
N LYS A 293 -17.10 1.46 -4.36
CA LYS A 293 -17.69 2.00 -5.60
C LYS A 293 -16.62 2.64 -6.48
N PHE A 294 -16.77 2.51 -7.80
CA PHE A 294 -15.91 3.12 -8.82
C PHE A 294 -16.71 4.10 -9.66
#